data_AF-A0A2T0S2Z2-F1
#
_entry.id   AF-A0A2T0S2Z2-F1
#
_cell.length_a   1.000
_cell.length_b   1.000
_cell.length_c   1.000
_cell.angle_alpha   90.00
_cell.angle_beta   90.00
_cell.angle_gamma   90.00
#
_symmetry.space_group_name_H-M   'P 1'
#
loop_
_entity.id
_entity.type
_entity.pdbx_description
1 polymer ?
#
loop_
_entity_poly.entity_id
_entity_poly.type
_entity_poly.pdbx_seq_one_letter_code
_entity_poly.pdbx_strand_id
1 'polypeptide(L)' 'MISWKESAQEEVRVIYEYLFDQSAAVADDWSDQLARKLTLVEQFPEMGRIVPDYYISFIREIFAGS' A
#
# COMPACT_ATOMS: atom_id res chain seq x y z
N MET A 1 -2.88 -13.80 4.58
CA MET A 1 -3.99 -13.52 3.65
C MET A 1 -4.50 -12.12 3.93
N ILE A 2 -4.16 -11.20 3.04
CA ILE A 2 -4.63 -9.81 3.09
C ILE A 2 -6.02 -9.73 2.46
N SER A 3 -6.96 -9.08 3.15
CA SER A 3 -8.24 -8.68 2.59
C SER A 3 -8.26 -7.18 2.31
N TRP A 4 -8.79 -6.81 1.16
CA TRP A 4 -8.89 -5.41 0.74
C TRP A 4 -10.34 -4.94 0.87
N LYS A 5 -10.50 -3.67 1.25
CA LYS A 5 -11.76 -2.97 1.01
C LYS A 5 -11.89 -2.68 -0.49
N GLU A 6 -13.11 -2.66 -1.00
CA GLU A 6 -13.39 -2.31 -2.41
C GLU A 6 -12.79 -0.93 -2.77
N SER A 7 -12.93 0.07 -1.89
CA SER A 7 -12.34 1.39 -2.09
C SER A 7 -10.82 1.36 -2.21
N ALA A 8 -10.14 0.46 -1.48
CA ALA A 8 -8.69 0.35 -1.54
C ALA A 8 -8.21 -0.33 -2.83
N GLN A 9 -8.99 -1.26 -3.38
CA GLN A 9 -8.71 -1.84 -4.70
C GLN A 9 -8.85 -0.79 -5.80
N GLU A 10 -9.88 0.06 -5.70
CA GLU A 10 -10.09 1.19 -6.61
C GLU A 10 -8.93 2.19 -6.55
N GLU A 11 -8.52 2.60 -5.36
CA GLU A 11 -7.41 3.53 -5.17
C GLU A 11 -6.10 3.00 -5.77
N VAL A 12 -5.79 1.71 -5.58
CA VAL A 12 -4.61 1.08 -6.19
C VAL A 12 -4.68 1.13 -7.71
N ARG A 13 -5.84 0.85 -8.30
CA ARG A 13 -6.03 0.92 -9.76
C ARG A 13 -5.80 2.35 -10.26
N VAL A 14 -6.44 3.34 -9.63
CA VAL A 14 -6.34 4.75 -10.02
C VAL A 14 -4.89 5.26 -9.93
N ILE A 15 -4.15 4.89 -8.88
CA ILE A 15 -2.74 5.27 -8.73
C ILE A 15 -1.90 4.62 -9.83
N TYR A 16 -2.11 3.33 -10.10
CA TYR A 16 -1.39 2.64 -11.17
C TYR A 16 -1.64 3.27 -12.54
N GLU A 17 -2.90 3.53 -12.89
CA GLU A 17 -3.28 4.17 -14.16
C GLU A 17 -2.63 5.55 -14.31
N TYR A 18 -2.67 6.36 -13.25
CA TYR A 18 -2.02 7.67 -13.24
C TYR A 18 -0.51 7.59 -13.48
N LEU A 19 0.18 6.65 -12.85
CA LEU A 19 1.63 6.45 -13.05
C LEU A 19 1.93 5.89 -14.44
N PHE A 20 1.07 5.00 -14.95
CA PHE A 20 1.24 4.35 -16.24
C PHE A 20 1.13 5.36 -17.39
N ASP A 21 0.19 6.30 -17.30
CA ASP A 21 0.03 7.41 -18.24
C ASP A 21 1.30 8.29 -18.35
N GLN A 22 2.11 8.33 -17.29
CA GLN A 22 3.38 9.04 -17.27
C GLN A 22 4.53 8.15 -17.77
N SER A 23 4.60 6.92 -17.27
CA SER A 23 5.61 5.92 -17.65
C SER A 23 5.23 4.54 -17.15
N ALA A 24 5.12 3.58 -18.07
CA ALA A 24 4.88 2.17 -17.71
C ALA A 24 5.94 1.64 -16.72
N ALA A 25 7.21 2.01 -16.89
CA ALA A 25 8.27 1.56 -15.99
C ALA A 25 8.11 2.08 -14.55
N VAL A 26 7.55 3.29 -14.38
CA VAL A 26 7.27 3.87 -13.06
C VAL A 26 6.08 3.17 -12.41
N ALA A 27 5.03 2.87 -13.18
CA ALA A 27 3.89 2.11 -12.68
C ALA A 27 4.29 0.69 -12.24
N ASP A 28 5.11 0.01 -13.03
CA ASP A 28 5.63 -1.31 -12.70
C ASP A 28 6.46 -1.28 -11.41
N ASP A 29 7.43 -0.36 -11.31
CA ASP A 29 8.27 -0.25 -10.11
C ASP A 29 7.44 0.07 -8.85
N TRP A 30 6.47 0.99 -8.95
CA TRP A 30 5.57 1.29 -7.84
C TRP A 30 4.74 0.06 -7.43
N SER A 31 4.21 -0.70 -8.39
CA SER A 31 3.42 -1.91 -8.12
C SER A 31 4.25 -2.99 -7.42
N ASP A 32 5.52 -3.13 -7.82
CA ASP A 32 6.49 -4.02 -7.22
C ASP A 32 6.84 -3.61 -5.79
N GLN A 33 7.01 -2.30 -5.54
CA GLN A 33 7.25 -1.77 -4.20
C GLN A 33 6.05 -2.03 -3.28
N LEU A 34 4.83 -1.84 -3.77
CA LEU A 34 3.60 -2.15 -3.04
C LEU A 34 3.51 -3.64 -2.72
N ALA A 35 3.74 -4.52 -3.70
CA ALA A 35 3.72 -5.97 -3.52
C ALA A 35 4.73 -6.43 -2.45
N ARG A 36 5.97 -5.92 -2.50
CA ARG A 36 6.99 -6.20 -1.48
C ARG A 36 6.54 -5.80 -0.08
N LYS A 37 5.90 -4.63 0.07
CA LYS A 37 5.37 -4.18 1.37
C LYS A 37 4.24 -5.06 1.86
N LEU A 38 3.31 -5.45 0.99
CA LEU A 38 2.22 -6.36 1.34
C LEU A 38 2.75 -7.71 1.85
N THR A 39 3.76 -8.29 1.21
CA THR A 39 4.41 -9.52 1.70
C THR A 39 4.98 -9.34 3.11
N LEU A 40 5.59 -8.19 3.42
CA LEU A 40 6.09 -7.91 4.76
C LEU A 40 4.96 -7.76 5.78
N VAL A 41 3.82 -7.17 5.41
CA VAL A 41 2.64 -7.06 6.29
C VAL A 41 2.09 -8.41 6.67
N GLU A 42 2.10 -9.38 5.75
CA GLU A 42 1.66 -10.74 6.06
C GLU A 42 2.58 -11.42 7.09
N GLN A 43 3.88 -11.11 7.06
CA GLN A 43 4.87 -11.68 7.98
C GLN A 43 4.96 -10.92 9.30
N PHE A 44 4.76 -9.60 9.27
CA PHE A 44 4.92 -8.68 10.39
C PHE A 44 3.72 -7.71 10.49
N PRO A 45 2.54 -8.18 10.92
CA PRO A 45 1.32 -7.34 10.94
C PRO A 45 1.42 -6.06 11.78
N GLU A 46 2.36 -6.01 12.73
CA GLU A 46 2.57 -4.88 13.63
C GLU A 46 3.65 -3.90 13.18
N MET A 47 4.28 -4.12 12.02
CA MET A 47 5.41 -3.30 11.54
C MET A 47 5.05 -1.84 11.26
N GLY A 48 3.77 -1.54 11.03
CA GLY A 48 3.29 -0.20 10.78
C GLY A 48 3.16 0.61 12.08
N ARG A 49 3.39 1.93 11.98
CA ARG A 49 3.21 2.84 13.10
C ARG A 49 1.73 2.97 13.44
N ILE A 50 1.41 3.06 14.73
CA ILE A 50 0.06 3.45 15.16
C ILE A 50 -0.13 4.91 14.80
N VAL A 51 -1.26 5.24 14.17
CA VAL A 51 -1.56 6.63 13.79
C VAL A 51 -1.98 7.42 15.03
N PRO A 52 -1.21 8.43 15.48
CA PRO A 52 -1.48 9.14 16.72
C PRO A 52 -2.84 9.86 16.71
N ASP A 53 -3.24 10.42 15.57
CA ASP A 53 -4.42 11.29 15.48
C ASP A 53 -5.75 10.53 15.69
N TYR A 54 -5.77 9.23 15.45
CA TYR A 54 -6.96 8.41 15.66
C TYR A 54 -6.92 7.63 16.99
N TYR A 55 -5.73 7.39 17.56
CA TYR A 55 -5.51 6.52 18.72
C TYR A 55 -6.17 5.13 18.61
N ILE A 56 -6.44 4.66 17.38
CA ILE A 56 -7.05 3.36 17.12
C ILE A 56 -5.93 2.33 16.98
N SER A 57 -5.81 1.44 17.97
CA SER A 57 -4.69 0.48 18.08
C SER A 57 -4.56 -0.50 16.92
N PHE A 58 -5.65 -0.77 16.20
CA PHE A 58 -5.67 -1.68 15.06
C PHE A 58 -5.49 -0.98 13.70
N ILE A 59 -5.44 0.35 13.65
CA ILE A 59 -5.11 1.09 12.43
C ILE A 59 -3.62 1.43 12.47
N ARG A 60 -2.92 0.98 11.43
CA ARG A 60 -1.49 1.17 11.27
C ARG A 60 -1.21 1.81 9.92
N GLU A 61 -0.22 2.69 9.88
CA GLU A 61 0.27 3.28 8.65
C GLU A 61 1.61 2.65 8.25
N ILE A 62 1.74 2.39 6.96
CA ILE A 62 2.93 1.79 6.34
C ILE A 62 3.32 2.66 5.16
N PHE A 63 4.58 3.06 5.11
CA PHE A 63 5.13 3.77 3.97
C PHE A 63 5.63 2.76 2.92
N ALA A 64 5.16 2.94 1.68
CA ALA A 64 5.60 2.24 0.47
C ALA A 64 5.98 3.30 -0.58
N GLY A 65 7.12 3.13 -1.23
CA GLY A 65 7.80 4.21 -1.94
C GLY A 65 9.22 4.39 -1.41
N SER A 66 10.20 4.48 -2.31
CA SER A 66 11.59 4.85 -2.03
C SER A 66 11.75 6.35 -1.88
#